data_AF-D2DNJ4-F1
#
_entry.id   AF-D2DNJ4-F1
#
_cell.length_a   1.000
_cell.length_b   1.000
_cell.length_c   1.000
_cell.angle_alpha   90.00
_cell.angle_beta   90.00
_cell.angle_gamma   90.00
#
_symmetry.space_group_name_H-M   'P 1'
#
loop_
_entity.id
_entity.type
_entity.pdbx_description
1 polymer ?
#
loop_
_entity_poly.entity_id
_entity_poly.type
_entity_poly.pdbx_seq_one_letter_code
_entity_poly.pdbx_strand_id
1 'polypeptide(L)' 'MNPLILTVMLTGLGLGTTITFASSHWLLAWMGLEINTLAIIPLMAQHHHP' A
#
# COMPACT_ATOMS: atom_id res chain seq x y z
N MET A 1 -6.55 -4.16 -14.24
CA MET A 1 -6.59 -2.78 -13.70
C MET A 1 -5.97 -1.83 -14.71
N ASN A 2 -6.40 -0.56 -14.75
CA ASN A 2 -5.75 0.49 -15.55
C ASN A 2 -4.26 0.62 -15.15
N PRO A 3 -3.31 0.69 -16.09
CA PRO A 3 -1.89 0.88 -15.79
C PRO A 3 -1.60 2.00 -14.77
N LEU A 4 -2.32 3.13 -14.85
CA LEU A 4 -2.16 4.23 -13.89
C LEU A 4 -2.54 3.84 -12.45
N ILE A 5 -3.60 3.05 -12.29
CA ILE A 5 -4.04 2.58 -10.98
C ILE A 5 -3.01 1.59 -10.43
N LEU A 6 -2.48 0.70 -11.28
CA LEU A 6 -1.42 -0.23 -10.87
C LEU A 6 -0.17 0.53 -10.40
N THR A 7 0.28 1.56 -11.14
CA THR A 7 1.43 2.37 -10.72
C THR A 7 1.17 3.06 -9.39
N VAL A 8 -0.02 3.62 -9.18
CA VAL A 8 -0.38 4.27 -7.90
C VAL A 8 -0.33 3.26 -6.75
N MET A 9 -0.91 2.06 -6.92
CA MET A 9 -0.89 1.01 -5.88
C MET A 9 0.54 0.56 -5.55
N LEU A 10 1.39 0.33 -6.56
CA LEU A 10 2.79 -0.05 -6.36
C LEU A 10 3.59 1.06 -5.68
N THR A 11 3.41 2.32 -6.09
CA THR A 11 4.05 3.45 -5.40
C THR A 11 3.52 3.62 -3.97
N GLY A 12 2.24 3.35 -3.73
CA GLY A 12 1.63 3.37 -2.40
C GLY A 12 2.26 2.35 -1.47
N LEU A 13 2.55 1.13 -1.96
CA LEU A 13 3.28 0.11 -1.18
C LEU A 13 4.71 0.57 -0.82
N GLY A 14 5.42 1.18 -1.78
CA GLY A 14 6.75 1.74 -1.52
C GLY A 14 6.71 2.89 -0.52
N LEU A 15 5.73 3.79 -0.63
CA LEU A 15 5.56 4.92 0.28
C LEU A 15 5.14 4.47 1.68
N GLY A 16 4.19 3.55 1.80
CA GLY A 16 3.76 3.02 3.10
C GLY A 16 4.91 2.34 3.85
N THR A 17 5.68 1.49 3.17
CA THR A 17 6.87 0.84 3.77
C THR A 17 7.96 1.82 4.16
N THR A 18 8.28 2.80 3.31
CA THR A 18 9.27 3.84 3.65
C THR A 18 8.82 4.70 4.83
N ILE A 19 7.54 5.08 4.91
CA ILE A 19 6.99 5.83 6.05
C ILE A 19 7.09 5.00 7.33
N THR A 20 6.67 3.73 7.31
CA THR A 20 6.77 2.87 8.49
C THR A 20 8.21 2.72 8.96
N PHE A 21 9.15 2.46 8.04
CA PHE A 21 10.56 2.27 8.38
C PHE A 21 11.25 3.55 8.87
N ALA A 22 10.97 4.70 8.24
CA ALA A 22 11.59 5.98 8.60
C ALA A 22 10.90 6.69 9.78
N SER A 23 9.74 6.19 10.24
CA SER A 23 8.98 6.85 11.31
C SER A 23 9.63 6.68 12.68
N SER A 24 9.68 7.77 13.45
CA SER A 24 10.03 7.76 14.88
C SER A 24 8.81 7.92 15.80
N HIS A 25 7.63 8.19 15.22
CA HIS A 25 6.36 8.29 15.94
C HIS A 25 5.45 7.12 15.60
N TRP A 26 4.86 6.53 16.63
CA TRP A 26 3.94 5.40 16.50
C TRP A 26 2.76 5.68 15.58
N LEU A 27 2.20 6.90 15.64
CA LEU A 27 1.09 7.30 14.77
C LEU A 27 1.47 7.27 13.29
N LEU A 28 2.69 7.71 12.95
CA LEU A 28 3.19 7.68 11.57
C LEU A 28 3.52 6.26 11.13
N ALA A 29 4.06 5.43 12.03
CA ALA A 29 4.29 4.01 11.76
C ALA A 29 2.99 3.31 11.38
N TRP A 30 1.93 3.53 12.18
CA TRP A 30 0.59 2.99 11.94
C TRP A 30 0.00 3.51 10.62
N MET A 31 0.13 4.81 10.34
CA MET A 31 -0.35 5.37 9.07
C MET A 31 0.34 4.73 7.86
N GLY A 32 1.64 4.46 7.93
CA GLY A 32 2.37 3.73 6.88
C GLY A 32 1.87 2.30 6.69
N LEU A 33 1.51 1.60 7.78
CA LEU A 33 0.90 0.27 7.73
C LEU A 33 -0.49 0.30 7.08
N GLU A 34 -1.33 1.28 7.42
CA GLU A 34 -2.66 1.46 6.80
C GLU A 34 -2.56 1.79 5.30
N ILE A 35 -1.57 2.57 4.88
CA ILE A 35 -1.34 2.82 3.44
C ILE A 35 -1.00 1.51 2.71
N ASN A 36 -0.17 0.65 3.32
CA ASN A 36 0.17 -0.64 2.74
C ASN A 36 -1.02 -1.58 2.64
N THR A 37 -1.88 -1.65 3.67
CA THR A 37 -3.08 -2.51 3.66
C THR A 37 -4.06 -2.07 2.59
N LEU A 38 -4.35 -0.77 2.49
CA LEU A 38 -5.24 -0.22 1.46
C LEU A 38 -4.70 -0.43 0.04
N ALA A 39 -3.38 -0.30 -0.15
CA ALA A 39 -2.76 -0.48 -1.46
C ALA A 39 -2.74 -1.96 -1.91
N ILE A 40 -2.66 -2.93 -0.99
CA ILE A 40 -2.54 -4.35 -1.35
C ILE A 40 -3.88 -5.06 -1.57
N ILE A 41 -4.96 -4.63 -0.89
CA ILE A 41 -6.31 -5.21 -1.02
C ILE A 41 -6.76 -5.35 -2.49
N PRO A 42 -6.75 -4.29 -3.33
CA PRO A 42 -7.22 -4.41 -4.71
C PRO A 42 -6.31 -5.30 -5.56
N LEU A 43 -5.01 -5.37 -5.25
CA LEU A 43 -4.07 -6.25 -5.95
C LEU A 43 -4.35 -7.72 -5.64
N MET A 44 -4.66 -8.05 -4.39
CA MET A 44 -5.07 -9.40 -3.97
C MET A 44 -6.44 -9.79 -4.57
N ALA A 45 -7.39 -8.86 -4.59
CA ALA A 45 -8.73 -9.09 -5.13
C ALA A 45 -8.77 -9.18 -6.67
N GLN A 46 -7.68 -8.94 -7.39
CA GLN A 46 -7.67 -9.06 -8.85
C GLN A 46 -7.82 -10.51 -9.34
N HIS A 47 -7.29 -11.48 -8.60
CA HIS A 47 -7.34 -12.89 -8.99
C HIS A 47 -8.63 -13.52 -8.44
N HIS A 48 -9.76 -13.17 -9.06
CA HIS A 48 -10.96 -13.97 -8.92
C HIS A 48 -10.79 -15.24 -9.77
N HIS A 49 -10.32 -16.32 -9.16
CA HIS A 49 -10.60 -17.64 -9.71
C HIS A 49 -12.13 -17.86 -9.61
N PRO A 50 -12.76 -18.43 -10.65
CA PRO A 50 -14.17 -18.82 -10.58
C PRO A 50 -14.45 -19.83 -9.48
#